data_AF-A0A2I0R5B2-F1
#
_entry.id   AF-A0A2I0R5B2-F1
#
_cell.length_a   1.000
_cell.length_b   1.000
_cell.length_c   1.000
_cell.angle_alpha   90.00
_cell.angle_beta   90.00
_cell.angle_gamma   90.00
#
_symmetry.space_group_name_H-M   'P 1'
#
loop_
_entity.id
_entity.type
_entity.pdbx_description
1 polymer ?
#
loop_
_entity_poly.entity_id
_entity_poly.type
_entity_poly.pdbx_seq_one_letter_code
_entity_poly.pdbx_strand_id
1 'polypeptide(L)'
;MTITQTHWRHVDYRADSLKQIITGLNNSIETLKARLGKIDWYDGLWLLEDTEPVFGMAFIAFQNYINGSIKDLYESLEDKTSLYKIGSTPGSFSRTNTELIIGLANYIKHKDDKKLHGGTQRILEAFDLIVNDDIEESPIFEGLTILDKKWDLFKVYEIVINWRRDLFNHYLNEIK
;
A
#
# COMPACT_ATOMS: atom_id res chain seq x y z
N MET A 1 28.33 -25.96 -16.77
CA MET A 1 27.59 -26.07 -15.49
C MET A 1 27.54 -24.68 -14.90
N THR A 2 26.50 -23.92 -15.22
CA THR A 2 26.37 -22.51 -14.80
C THR A 2 25.86 -22.53 -13.37
N ILE A 3 26.74 -22.29 -12.40
CA ILE A 3 26.33 -22.04 -11.01
C ILE A 3 25.60 -20.70 -11.04
N THR A 4 24.28 -20.71 -11.09
CA THR A 4 23.47 -19.52 -10.80
C THR A 4 23.66 -19.22 -9.32
N GLN A 5 24.64 -18.40 -8.97
CA GLN A 5 24.75 -17.86 -7.62
C GLN A 5 23.50 -17.00 -7.38
N THR A 6 22.52 -17.54 -6.64
CA THR A 6 21.39 -16.75 -6.15
C THR A 6 21.95 -15.72 -5.18
N HIS A 7 21.86 -14.44 -5.54
CA HIS A 7 22.30 -13.35 -4.66
C HIS A 7 21.58 -13.49 -3.32
N TRP A 8 22.30 -13.46 -2.20
CA TRP A 8 21.72 -13.74 -0.87
C TRP A 8 20.58 -12.77 -0.49
N ARG A 9 20.61 -11.53 -1.00
CA ARG A 9 19.53 -10.52 -0.84
C ARG A 9 18.25 -10.78 -1.64
N HIS A 10 18.21 -11.86 -2.43
CA HIS A 10 17.00 -12.30 -3.13
C HIS A 10 15.97 -12.88 -2.15
N VAL A 11 16.39 -13.40 -1.00
CA VAL A 11 15.46 -13.97 -0.02
C VAL A 11 14.68 -12.86 0.68
N ASP A 12 13.35 -12.94 0.64
CA ASP A 12 12.44 -11.97 1.24
C ASP A 12 11.71 -12.56 2.45
N TYR A 13 12.33 -12.41 3.63
CA TYR A 13 11.73 -12.85 4.90
C TYR A 13 10.59 -11.93 5.36
N ARG A 14 10.46 -10.72 4.82
CA ARG A 14 9.43 -9.76 5.24
C ARG A 14 8.07 -10.08 4.62
N ALA A 15 8.06 -10.74 3.45
CA ALA A 15 6.85 -11.13 2.75
C ALA A 15 5.91 -12.00 3.61
N ASP A 16 6.46 -12.95 4.39
CA ASP A 16 5.67 -13.83 5.24
C ASP A 16 5.03 -13.09 6.41
N SER A 17 5.79 -12.22 7.07
CA SER A 17 5.28 -11.36 8.14
C SER A 17 4.19 -10.41 7.62
N LEU A 18 4.40 -9.80 6.45
CA LEU A 18 3.38 -8.97 5.81
C LEU A 18 2.11 -9.77 5.51
N LYS A 19 2.25 -10.99 4.97
CA LYS A 19 1.10 -11.86 4.67
C LYS A 19 0.27 -12.17 5.90
N GLN A 20 0.91 -12.42 7.05
CA GLN A 20 0.21 -12.65 8.32
C GLN A 20 -0.56 -11.40 8.77
N ILE A 21 0.05 -10.22 8.69
CA ILE A 21 -0.61 -8.95 9.01
C ILE A 21 -1.83 -8.74 8.12
N ILE A 22 -1.68 -8.89 6.80
CA ILE A 22 -2.78 -8.71 5.84
C ILE A 22 -3.90 -9.72 6.07
N THR A 23 -3.57 -10.96 6.43
CA THR A 23 -4.59 -11.97 6.80
C THR A 23 -5.40 -11.53 8.02
N GLY A 24 -4.73 -11.02 9.05
CA GLY A 24 -5.40 -10.49 10.25
C GLY A 24 -6.32 -9.31 9.94
N LEU A 25 -5.83 -8.34 9.16
CA LEU A 25 -6.62 -7.16 8.77
C LEU A 25 -7.81 -7.53 7.88
N ASN A 26 -7.64 -8.46 6.95
CA ASN A 26 -8.73 -8.95 6.10
C ASN A 26 -9.82 -9.64 6.94
N ASN A 27 -9.44 -10.46 7.93
CA ASN A 27 -10.40 -11.08 8.84
C ASN A 27 -11.17 -10.05 9.67
N SER A 28 -10.52 -8.95 10.08
CA SER A 28 -11.19 -7.84 10.75
C SER A 28 -12.24 -7.17 9.86
N ILE A 29 -11.91 -6.90 8.59
CA ILE A 29 -12.85 -6.35 7.61
C ILE A 29 -14.06 -7.28 7.43
N GLU A 30 -13.84 -8.57 7.25
CA GLU A 30 -14.94 -9.54 7.09
C GLU A 30 -15.82 -9.64 8.34
N THR A 31 -15.23 -9.49 9.53
CA THR A 31 -15.98 -9.43 10.80
C THR A 31 -16.88 -8.20 10.87
N LEU A 32 -16.41 -7.04 10.40
CA LEU A 32 -17.18 -5.80 10.34
C LEU A 32 -18.32 -5.90 9.31
N LYS A 33 -18.02 -6.39 8.10
CA LYS A 33 -19.04 -6.64 7.06
C LYS A 33 -20.14 -7.58 7.55
N ALA A 34 -19.80 -8.58 8.35
CA ALA A 34 -20.78 -9.53 8.90
C ALA A 34 -21.78 -8.92 9.89
N ARG A 35 -21.59 -7.67 10.33
CA ARG A 35 -22.56 -6.89 11.13
C ARG A 35 -23.65 -6.25 10.28
N LEU A 36 -23.36 -5.98 9.01
CA LEU A 36 -24.29 -5.36 8.07
C LEU A 36 -25.56 -6.21 7.97
N GLY A 37 -26.71 -5.59 8.18
CA GLY A 37 -28.02 -6.27 8.16
C GLY A 37 -28.31 -7.19 9.35
N LYS A 38 -27.41 -7.28 10.35
CA LYS A 38 -27.68 -7.95 11.65
C LYS A 38 -28.00 -6.98 12.78
N ILE A 39 -27.59 -5.73 12.64
CA ILE A 39 -27.79 -4.66 13.62
C ILE A 39 -28.56 -3.55 12.93
N ASP A 40 -29.72 -3.18 13.46
CA ASP A 40 -30.68 -2.29 12.78
C ASP A 40 -30.13 -0.90 12.44
N TRP A 41 -29.19 -0.39 13.24
CA TRP A 41 -28.57 0.92 13.03
C TRP A 41 -27.26 0.87 12.23
N TYR A 42 -26.73 -0.32 11.94
CA TYR A 42 -25.45 -0.48 11.25
C TYR A 42 -25.66 -0.62 9.74
N ASP A 43 -25.45 0.48 9.03
CA ASP A 43 -25.62 0.60 7.59
C ASP A 43 -24.26 0.63 6.84
N GLY A 44 -24.32 0.95 5.54
CA GLY A 44 -23.14 1.03 4.70
C GLY A 44 -22.18 2.16 5.10
N LEU A 45 -22.71 3.27 5.63
CA LEU A 45 -21.90 4.42 6.03
C LEU A 45 -21.08 4.08 7.28
N TRP A 46 -21.72 3.49 8.29
CA TRP A 46 -21.05 2.98 9.49
C TRP A 46 -19.99 1.92 9.15
N LEU A 47 -20.25 1.07 8.16
CA LEU A 47 -19.27 0.09 7.70
C LEU A 47 -18.03 0.78 7.10
N LEU A 48 -18.19 1.84 6.32
CA LEU A 48 -17.06 2.59 5.77
C LEU A 48 -16.26 3.25 6.90
N GLU A 49 -16.91 3.92 7.84
CA GLU A 49 -16.25 4.55 9.00
C GLU A 49 -15.43 3.53 9.82
N ASP A 50 -15.99 2.34 10.07
CA ASP A 50 -15.31 1.28 10.84
C ASP A 50 -14.17 0.62 10.05
N THR A 51 -14.31 0.48 8.73
CA THR A 51 -13.33 -0.27 7.91
C THR A 51 -12.20 0.61 7.39
N GLU A 52 -12.40 1.91 7.19
CA GLU A 52 -11.36 2.84 6.75
C GLU A 52 -10.07 2.76 7.59
N PRO A 53 -10.10 2.80 8.95
CA PRO A 53 -8.88 2.66 9.74
C PRO A 53 -8.21 1.29 9.57
N VAL A 54 -8.98 0.23 9.32
CA VAL A 54 -8.44 -1.12 9.09
C VAL A 54 -7.69 -1.19 7.75
N PHE A 55 -8.27 -0.63 6.69
CA PHE A 55 -7.59 -0.47 5.41
C PHE A 55 -6.37 0.46 5.50
N GLY A 56 -6.49 1.55 6.24
CA GLY A 56 -5.39 2.45 6.54
C GLY A 56 -4.21 1.74 7.21
N MET A 57 -4.47 0.88 8.19
CA MET A 57 -3.46 0.04 8.82
C MET A 57 -2.79 -0.93 7.82
N ALA A 58 -3.54 -1.44 6.83
CA ALA A 58 -2.96 -2.25 5.75
C ALA A 58 -1.96 -1.44 4.91
N PHE A 59 -2.31 -0.21 4.54
CA PHE A 59 -1.39 0.70 3.82
C PHE A 59 -0.14 1.02 4.63
N ILE A 60 -0.25 1.23 5.95
CA ILE A 60 0.92 1.40 6.83
C ILE A 60 1.80 0.13 6.81
N ALA A 61 1.20 -1.06 6.88
CA ALA A 61 1.94 -2.32 6.81
C ALA A 61 2.67 -2.49 5.45
N PHE A 62 2.00 -2.16 4.35
CA PHE A 62 2.61 -2.16 3.02
C PHE A 62 3.77 -1.16 2.92
N GLN A 63 3.60 0.07 3.41
CA GLN A 63 4.68 1.07 3.46
C GLN A 63 5.88 0.57 4.27
N ASN A 64 5.65 -0.09 5.40
CA ASN A 64 6.72 -0.66 6.20
C ASN A 64 7.47 -1.76 5.44
N TYR A 65 6.75 -2.66 4.77
CA TYR A 65 7.35 -3.69 3.91
C TYR A 65 8.17 -3.08 2.77
N ILE A 66 7.64 -2.07 2.08
CA ILE A 66 8.31 -1.34 0.99
C ILE A 66 9.63 -0.71 1.49
N ASN A 67 9.58 0.01 2.60
CA ASN A 67 10.77 0.63 3.18
C ASN A 67 11.78 -0.41 3.69
N GLY A 68 11.30 -1.45 4.37
CA GLY A 68 12.14 -2.55 4.82
C GLY A 68 12.86 -3.23 3.67
N SER A 69 12.16 -3.43 2.56
CA SER A 69 12.71 -3.99 1.32
C SER A 69 13.81 -3.14 0.70
N ILE A 70 13.62 -1.82 0.65
CA ILE A 70 14.66 -0.89 0.20
C ILE A 70 15.87 -0.99 1.11
N LYS A 71 15.66 -0.95 2.43
CA LYS A 71 16.75 -1.06 3.40
C LYS A 71 17.51 -2.38 3.29
N ASP A 72 16.83 -3.49 3.04
CA ASP A 72 17.48 -4.81 2.89
C ASP A 72 18.37 -4.87 1.64
N LEU A 73 18.03 -4.14 0.56
CA LEU A 73 18.80 -4.12 -0.68
C LEU A 73 19.89 -3.06 -0.74
N TYR A 74 19.59 -1.85 -0.25
CA TYR A 74 20.44 -0.66 -0.40
C TYR A 74 21.11 -0.23 0.91
N GLU A 75 20.79 -0.87 2.04
CA GLU A 75 21.28 -0.54 3.39
C GLU A 75 20.93 0.89 3.87
N SER A 76 20.20 1.67 3.06
CA SER A 76 19.81 3.05 3.30
C SER A 76 18.37 3.29 2.83
N LEU A 77 17.81 4.44 3.25
CA LEU A 77 16.49 4.93 2.82
C LEU A 77 16.59 6.33 2.17
N GLU A 78 17.79 6.84 1.93
CA GLU A 78 18.02 8.18 1.37
C GLU A 78 17.32 8.34 0.02
N ASP A 79 17.45 7.35 -0.86
CA ASP A 79 16.87 7.37 -2.21
C ASP A 79 15.48 6.73 -2.31
N LYS A 80 14.79 6.47 -1.19
CA LYS A 80 13.50 5.77 -1.21
C LYS A 80 12.47 6.38 -2.18
N THR A 81 12.48 7.71 -2.33
CA THR A 81 11.54 8.42 -3.20
C THR A 81 11.77 8.13 -4.69
N SER A 82 13.01 7.92 -5.13
CA SER A 82 13.27 7.49 -6.51
C SER A 82 12.89 6.02 -6.68
N LEU A 83 13.17 5.19 -5.68
CA LEU A 83 12.87 3.75 -5.69
C LEU A 83 11.37 3.44 -5.66
N TYR A 84 10.53 4.30 -5.08
CA TYR A 84 9.07 4.16 -5.17
C TYR A 84 8.57 4.26 -6.62
N LYS A 85 9.29 4.93 -7.51
CA LYS A 85 8.92 5.10 -8.93
C LYS A 85 9.23 3.87 -9.78
N ILE A 86 9.76 2.81 -9.19
CA ILE A 86 9.95 1.52 -9.86
C ILE A 86 8.62 0.77 -9.89
N GLY A 87 8.40 -0.01 -10.95
CA GLY A 87 7.26 -0.89 -11.10
C GLY A 87 6.17 -0.32 -12.01
N SER A 88 4.98 -0.92 -11.94
CA SER A 88 3.86 -0.59 -12.81
C SER A 88 3.08 0.63 -12.32
N THR A 89 2.50 1.35 -13.29
CA THR A 89 1.48 2.39 -13.05
C THR A 89 0.07 1.77 -13.21
N PRO A 90 -0.90 2.14 -12.37
CA PRO A 90 -2.28 1.69 -12.54
C PRO A 90 -2.95 2.49 -13.66
N GLY A 91 -3.61 1.80 -14.60
CA GLY A 91 -4.44 2.43 -15.62
C GLY A 91 -3.70 3.51 -16.43
N SER A 92 -4.26 4.72 -16.46
CA SER A 92 -3.73 5.89 -17.17
C SER A 92 -2.97 6.87 -16.27
N PHE A 93 -2.71 6.51 -15.00
CA PHE A 93 -2.04 7.41 -14.07
C PHE A 93 -0.53 7.50 -14.34
N SER A 94 0.05 8.65 -13.98
CA SER A 94 1.47 8.96 -14.25
C SER A 94 2.44 8.46 -13.17
N ARG A 95 1.91 8.00 -12.03
CA ARG A 95 2.67 7.52 -10.87
C ARG A 95 2.47 6.02 -10.66
N THR A 96 3.42 5.38 -10.00
CA THR A 96 3.38 3.93 -9.78
C THR A 96 2.38 3.51 -8.71
N ASN A 97 1.99 2.23 -8.72
CA ASN A 97 1.22 1.62 -7.65
C ASN A 97 1.89 1.80 -6.28
N THR A 98 3.22 1.69 -6.22
CA THR A 98 4.00 1.88 -5.00
C THR A 98 3.90 3.31 -4.50
N GLU A 99 3.98 4.32 -5.38
CA GLU A 99 3.76 5.72 -4.99
C GLU A 99 2.36 5.91 -4.40
N LEU A 100 1.32 5.34 -5.01
CA LEU A 100 -0.05 5.39 -4.48
C LEU A 100 -0.12 4.82 -3.06
N ILE A 101 0.39 3.60 -2.85
CA ILE A 101 0.41 2.92 -1.54
C ILE A 101 1.12 3.78 -0.48
N ILE A 102 2.24 4.40 -0.84
CA ILE A 102 2.96 5.32 0.05
C ILE A 102 2.14 6.58 0.36
N GLY A 103 1.46 7.13 -0.65
CA GLY A 103 0.55 8.26 -0.51
C GLY A 103 -0.58 7.97 0.48
N LEU A 104 -1.28 6.86 0.29
CA LEU A 104 -2.39 6.42 1.16
C LEU A 104 -1.94 6.13 2.59
N ALA A 105 -0.79 5.47 2.76
CA ALA A 105 -0.21 5.22 4.08
C ALA A 105 0.15 6.52 4.80
N ASN A 106 0.65 7.53 4.08
CA ASN A 106 0.93 8.83 4.67
C ASN A 106 -0.33 9.64 4.91
N TYR A 107 -1.34 9.53 4.05
CA TYR A 107 -2.63 10.16 4.24
C TYR A 107 -3.26 9.70 5.56
N ILE A 108 -3.45 8.39 5.76
CA ILE A 108 -4.12 7.89 6.98
C ILE A 108 -3.39 8.30 8.28
N LYS A 109 -2.06 8.35 8.29
CA LYS A 109 -1.28 8.77 9.47
C LYS A 109 -1.48 10.24 9.83
N HIS A 110 -1.88 11.06 8.87
CA HIS A 110 -1.89 12.52 8.95
C HIS A 110 -3.24 13.12 8.55
N LYS A 111 -4.30 12.31 8.37
CA LYS A 111 -5.59 12.80 7.89
C LYS A 111 -6.24 13.79 8.86
N ASP A 112 -5.98 13.63 10.15
CA ASP A 112 -6.46 14.50 11.23
C ASP A 112 -5.54 15.71 11.49
N ASP A 113 -4.43 15.82 10.75
CA ASP A 113 -3.55 16.98 10.85
C ASP A 113 -4.15 18.18 10.11
N LYS A 114 -3.88 19.40 10.60
CA LYS A 114 -4.36 20.65 9.98
C LYS A 114 -3.97 20.80 8.50
N LYS A 115 -2.92 20.11 8.06
CA LYS A 115 -2.41 20.15 6.70
C LYS A 115 -1.57 18.91 6.39
N LEU A 116 -1.85 18.26 5.27
CA LEU A 116 -1.00 17.19 4.75
C LEU A 116 0.38 17.70 4.32
N HIS A 117 1.39 16.85 4.48
CA HIS A 117 2.71 17.12 3.93
C HIS A 117 2.63 17.23 2.38
N GLY A 118 3.32 18.22 1.81
CA GLY A 118 3.20 18.52 0.36
C GLY A 118 3.60 17.35 -0.55
N GLY A 119 4.45 16.43 -0.07
CA GLY A 119 4.75 15.18 -0.79
C GLY A 119 3.54 14.23 -0.88
N THR A 120 2.78 14.08 0.20
CA THR A 120 1.55 13.27 0.23
C THR A 120 0.50 13.89 -0.67
N GLN A 121 0.28 15.19 -0.55
CA GLN A 121 -0.69 15.93 -1.35
C GLN A 121 -0.44 15.76 -2.86
N ARG A 122 0.81 15.94 -3.32
CA ARG A 122 1.17 15.76 -4.74
C ARG A 122 1.03 14.32 -5.26
N ILE A 123 1.04 13.32 -4.38
CA ILE A 123 0.78 11.94 -4.76
C ILE A 123 -0.73 11.77 -4.94
N LEU A 124 -1.54 12.16 -3.94
CA LEU A 124 -3.00 12.06 -4.01
C LEU A 124 -3.56 12.78 -5.23
N GLU A 125 -3.12 14.02 -5.49
CA GLU A 125 -3.52 14.81 -6.67
C GLU A 125 -3.17 14.12 -8.00
N ALA A 126 -2.06 13.37 -8.07
CA ALA A 126 -1.66 12.67 -9.30
C ALA A 126 -2.47 11.39 -9.57
N PHE A 127 -3.28 10.97 -8.60
CA PHE A 127 -4.27 9.90 -8.71
C PHE A 127 -5.70 10.44 -8.69
N ASP A 128 -5.87 11.76 -8.82
CA ASP A 128 -7.15 12.47 -8.76
C ASP A 128 -7.93 12.22 -7.45
N LEU A 129 -7.23 11.91 -6.35
CA LEU A 129 -7.81 11.64 -5.04
C LEU A 129 -8.06 12.95 -4.28
N ILE A 130 -9.31 13.21 -3.95
CA ILE A 130 -9.74 14.44 -3.27
C ILE A 130 -9.70 14.23 -1.76
N VAL A 131 -9.07 15.16 -1.03
CA VAL A 131 -9.06 15.13 0.44
C VAL A 131 -10.23 15.94 0.96
N ASN A 132 -11.21 15.26 1.53
CA ASN A 132 -12.38 15.84 2.19
C ASN A 132 -12.70 15.01 3.46
N ASP A 133 -13.71 15.45 4.21
CA ASP A 133 -14.19 14.76 5.42
C ASP A 133 -15.34 13.77 5.10
N ASP A 134 -15.68 13.57 3.82
CA ASP A 134 -16.71 12.64 3.41
C ASP A 134 -16.14 11.23 3.30
N ILE A 135 -16.65 10.32 4.12
CA ILE A 135 -16.16 8.94 4.18
C ILE A 135 -16.41 8.18 2.87
N GLU A 136 -17.46 8.53 2.09
CA GLU A 136 -17.75 7.91 0.80
C GLU A 136 -16.71 8.28 -0.27
N GLU A 137 -16.11 9.46 -0.13
CA GLU A 137 -15.06 10.00 -1.00
C GLU A 137 -13.67 9.89 -0.36
N SER A 138 -13.50 9.05 0.67
CA SER A 138 -12.21 8.92 1.34
C SER A 138 -11.12 8.47 0.35
N PRO A 139 -9.95 9.14 0.34
CA PRO A 139 -8.80 8.72 -0.45
C PRO A 139 -8.41 7.26 -0.24
N ILE A 140 -8.70 6.67 0.94
CA ILE A 140 -8.43 5.26 1.21
C ILE A 140 -9.26 4.35 0.31
N PHE A 141 -10.56 4.58 0.19
CA PHE A 141 -11.46 3.74 -0.62
C PHE A 141 -11.31 3.99 -2.11
N GLU A 142 -11.13 5.25 -2.51
CA GLU A 142 -10.84 5.59 -3.90
C GLU A 142 -9.49 5.01 -4.35
N GLY A 143 -8.46 5.15 -3.51
CA GLY A 143 -7.15 4.57 -3.74
C GLY A 143 -7.18 3.04 -3.81
N LEU A 144 -7.97 2.38 -2.95
CA LEU A 144 -8.24 0.95 -3.06
C LEU A 144 -8.90 0.62 -4.39
N THR A 145 -9.90 1.37 -4.82
CA THR A 145 -10.60 1.15 -6.10
C THR A 145 -9.65 1.22 -7.30
N ILE A 146 -8.63 2.10 -7.24
CA ILE A 146 -7.57 2.18 -8.26
C ILE A 146 -6.69 0.93 -8.25
N LEU A 147 -6.30 0.44 -7.06
CA LEU A 147 -5.42 -0.73 -6.92
C LEU A 147 -6.14 -2.06 -7.20
N ASP A 148 -7.35 -2.21 -6.68
CA ASP A 148 -8.26 -3.33 -6.90
C ASP A 148 -9.72 -2.91 -6.62
N LYS A 149 -10.58 -3.03 -7.63
CA LYS A 149 -12.00 -2.61 -7.53
C LYS A 149 -12.83 -3.38 -6.49
N LYS A 150 -12.35 -4.52 -5.99
CA LYS A 150 -13.03 -5.31 -4.96
C LYS A 150 -12.45 -5.05 -3.57
N TRP A 151 -11.49 -4.13 -3.47
CA TRP A 151 -10.76 -3.80 -2.25
C TRP A 151 -10.08 -5.02 -1.62
N ASP A 152 -9.59 -5.94 -2.46
CA ASP A 152 -8.91 -7.15 -2.02
C ASP A 152 -7.48 -6.82 -1.55
N LEU A 153 -7.25 -6.87 -0.23
CA LEU A 153 -5.93 -6.62 0.34
C LEU A 153 -4.87 -7.62 -0.13
N PHE A 154 -5.24 -8.83 -0.54
CA PHE A 154 -4.28 -9.79 -1.10
C PHE A 154 -3.86 -9.40 -2.51
N LYS A 155 -4.69 -8.67 -3.26
CA LYS A 155 -4.28 -8.08 -4.55
C LYS A 155 -3.25 -6.97 -4.33
N VAL A 156 -3.44 -6.11 -3.33
CA VAL A 156 -2.44 -5.09 -2.96
C VAL A 156 -1.16 -5.73 -2.44
N TYR A 157 -1.26 -6.82 -1.68
CA TYR A 157 -0.10 -7.63 -1.30
C TYR A 157 0.67 -8.16 -2.51
N GLU A 158 -0.01 -8.75 -3.49
CA GLU A 158 0.63 -9.23 -4.74
C GLU A 158 1.37 -8.09 -5.48
N ILE A 159 0.79 -6.89 -5.51
CA ILE A 159 1.42 -5.70 -6.09
C ILE A 159 2.77 -5.41 -5.41
N VAL A 160 2.82 -5.36 -4.07
CA VAL A 160 4.07 -5.02 -3.37
C VAL A 160 5.12 -6.13 -3.45
N ILE A 161 4.71 -7.40 -3.47
CA ILE A 161 5.62 -8.54 -3.68
C ILE A 161 6.23 -8.50 -5.09
N ASN A 162 5.43 -8.17 -6.10
CA ASN A 162 5.94 -8.02 -7.46
C ASN A 162 6.88 -6.82 -7.58
N TRP A 163 6.52 -5.68 -6.98
CA TRP A 163 7.40 -4.51 -6.91
C TRP A 163 8.74 -4.84 -6.26
N ARG A 164 8.79 -5.67 -5.21
CA ARG A 164 10.06 -6.10 -4.59
C ARG A 164 10.98 -6.84 -5.55
N ARG A 165 10.41 -7.62 -6.48
CA ARG A 165 11.16 -8.32 -7.53
C ARG A 165 11.73 -7.32 -8.54
N ASP A 166 10.93 -6.33 -8.94
CA ASP A 166 11.38 -5.25 -9.83
C ASP A 166 12.50 -4.43 -9.19
N LEU A 167 12.36 -4.10 -7.90
CA LEU A 167 13.39 -3.41 -7.12
C LEU A 167 14.69 -4.22 -7.04
N PHE A 168 14.60 -5.55 -6.90
CA PHE A 168 15.77 -6.42 -6.90
C PHE A 168 16.47 -6.46 -8.27
N ASN A 169 15.70 -6.54 -9.35
CA ASN A 169 16.24 -6.51 -10.71
C ASN A 169 16.94 -5.16 -10.99
N HIS A 170 16.35 -4.06 -10.52
CA HIS A 170 16.96 -2.75 -10.59
C HIS A 170 18.30 -2.71 -9.83
N TYR A 171 18.32 -3.17 -8.57
CA TYR A 171 19.53 -3.27 -7.76
C TYR A 171 20.64 -4.08 -8.46
N LEU A 172 20.30 -5.24 -9.03
CA LEU A 172 21.27 -6.07 -9.76
C LEU A 172 21.85 -5.37 -11.00
N ASN A 173 21.15 -4.41 -11.60
CA ASN A 173 21.63 -3.67 -12.75
C ASN A 173 22.53 -2.49 -12.36
N GLU A 174 22.41 -1.96 -11.14
CA GLU A 174 23.28 -0.88 -10.64
C GLU A 174 24.64 -1.38 -10.15
N ILE A 175 24.71 -2.63 -9.68
CA ILE A 175 25.95 -3.23 -9.15
C ILE A 175 26.76 -4.00 -10.20
N LYS A 176 26.28 -4.07 -11.45
CA LYS A 176 27.00 -4.68 -12.59
C LYS A 176 27.87 -3.64 -13.27
#